data_AF-A0A952ALL6-F1
#
_entry.id   AF-A0A952ALL6-F1
#
_cell.length_a   1.000
_cell.length_b   1.000
_cell.length_c   1.000
_cell.angle_alpha   90.00
_cell.angle_beta   90.00
_cell.angle_gamma   90.00
#
_symmetry.space_group_name_H-M   'P 1'
#
loop_
_entity.id
_entity.type
_entity.pdbx_description
1 polymer ?
#
loop_
_entity_poly.entity_id
_entity_poly.type
_entity_poly.pdbx_seq_one_letter_code
_entity_poly.pdbx_strand_id
1 'polypeptide(L)'
;MLKKTVLSTLFLLGSFVMVGVATPAQAQSMPPCVRSGCSGELCVRAGSGMNTSCVFQPEYACLQQASCEENANGMCAFTITPQVQACLDQANPSASPTASPSVSPSPSASPTPAVTPSPTVLIGDFNNDGRVNLLDHEILINSLFETGDSLQTDLNQDGKVNLLDYHILVLNLNP
;
A
#
# COMPACT_ATOMS: atom_id res chain seq x y z
N MET A 1 -80.15 -24.00 -16.82
CA MET A 1 -79.46 -24.76 -17.88
C MET A 1 -78.04 -24.23 -18.02
N LEU A 2 -77.07 -24.75 -17.26
CA LEU A 2 -75.64 -24.65 -17.64
C LEU A 2 -74.84 -25.76 -16.92
N LYS A 3 -74.85 -26.94 -17.52
CA LYS A 3 -73.89 -28.02 -17.25
C LYS A 3 -72.57 -27.61 -17.91
N LYS A 4 -71.50 -27.45 -17.13
CA LYS A 4 -70.13 -27.46 -17.66
C LYS A 4 -69.31 -28.47 -16.86
N THR A 5 -69.46 -29.70 -17.34
CA THR A 5 -68.58 -30.86 -17.33
C THR A 5 -67.14 -30.57 -16.87
N VAL A 6 -66.77 -31.22 -15.76
CA VAL A 6 -65.39 -31.47 -15.35
C VAL A 6 -64.81 -32.48 -16.33
N LEU A 7 -63.93 -32.05 -17.24
CA LEU A 7 -63.21 -32.95 -18.14
C LEU A 7 -61.78 -33.15 -17.60
N SER A 8 -61.66 -34.25 -16.86
CA SER A 8 -60.43 -34.89 -16.43
C SER A 8 -59.60 -35.27 -17.67
N THR A 9 -58.56 -34.49 -17.98
CA THR A 9 -57.52 -34.89 -18.94
C THR A 9 -56.24 -35.27 -18.20
N LEU A 10 -56.19 -36.56 -17.88
CA LEU A 10 -55.04 -37.47 -18.06
C LEU A 10 -53.64 -36.81 -18.04
N PHE A 11 -52.96 -36.93 -16.89
CA PHE A 11 -51.52 -36.80 -16.74
C PHE A 11 -50.80 -37.79 -17.70
N LEU A 12 -50.27 -37.29 -18.82
CA LEU A 12 -49.15 -37.96 -19.49
C LEU A 12 -47.86 -37.40 -18.88
N LEU A 13 -47.12 -38.26 -18.20
CA LEU A 13 -45.74 -38.05 -17.76
C LEU A 13 -44.84 -37.94 -19.01
N GLY A 14 -44.94 -36.82 -19.72
CA GLY A 14 -43.96 -36.43 -20.73
C GLY A 14 -42.75 -35.85 -20.01
N SER A 15 -41.61 -36.53 -20.11
CA SER A 15 -40.31 -36.03 -19.67
C SER A 15 -40.00 -34.72 -20.40
N PHE A 16 -40.42 -33.60 -19.82
CA PHE A 16 -39.93 -32.28 -20.19
C PHE A 16 -38.48 -32.21 -19.75
N VAL A 17 -37.57 -32.49 -20.69
CA VAL A 17 -36.16 -32.15 -20.54
C VAL A 17 -36.11 -30.64 -20.40
N MET A 18 -35.88 -30.16 -19.18
CA MET A 18 -35.50 -28.78 -18.91
C MET A 18 -34.15 -28.55 -19.61
N VAL A 19 -34.18 -28.14 -20.87
CA VAL A 19 -32.99 -27.59 -21.53
C VAL A 19 -32.73 -26.27 -20.83
N GLY A 20 -31.93 -26.33 -19.77
CA GLY A 20 -31.39 -25.16 -19.10
C GLY A 20 -30.56 -24.40 -20.11
N VAL A 21 -31.14 -23.36 -20.71
CA VAL A 21 -30.38 -22.37 -21.45
C VAL A 21 -29.54 -21.67 -20.38
N ALA A 22 -28.29 -22.10 -20.24
CA ALA A 22 -27.32 -21.42 -19.41
C ALA A 22 -27.21 -19.99 -19.96
N THR A 23 -27.83 -19.05 -19.26
CA THR A 23 -27.56 -17.62 -19.45
C THR A 23 -26.04 -17.48 -19.39
N PRO A 24 -25.38 -16.90 -20.40
CA PRO A 24 -23.96 -16.65 -20.30
C PRO A 24 -23.75 -15.84 -19.03
N ALA A 25 -22.94 -16.36 -18.11
CA ALA A 25 -22.48 -15.61 -16.96
C ALA A 25 -21.90 -14.32 -17.51
N GLN A 26 -22.59 -13.19 -17.31
CA GLN A 26 -22.04 -11.88 -17.61
C GLN A 26 -20.74 -11.79 -16.84
N ALA A 27 -19.62 -11.89 -17.55
CA ALA A 27 -18.33 -11.45 -17.05
C ALA A 27 -18.55 -10.01 -16.60
N GLN A 28 -18.66 -9.79 -15.29
CA GLN A 28 -18.85 -8.46 -14.77
C GLN A 28 -17.54 -7.72 -15.02
N SER A 29 -17.51 -6.95 -16.12
CA SER A 29 -16.42 -6.02 -16.40
C SER A 29 -16.31 -5.10 -15.19
N MET A 30 -15.14 -5.06 -14.56
CA MET A 30 -14.92 -4.18 -13.42
C MET A 30 -15.30 -2.75 -13.81
N PRO A 31 -15.95 -1.98 -12.91
CA PRO A 31 -16.32 -0.60 -13.20
C PRO A 31 -15.09 0.22 -13.64
N PRO A 32 -15.24 1.20 -14.55
CA PRO A 32 -14.11 2.00 -15.01
C PRO A 32 -13.53 2.83 -13.86
N CYS A 33 -12.28 3.25 -14.02
CA CYS A 33 -11.67 4.25 -13.14
C CYS A 33 -12.27 5.62 -13.42
N VAL A 34 -12.62 6.33 -12.35
CA VAL A 34 -13.21 7.66 -12.40
C VAL A 34 -12.53 8.57 -11.38
N ARG A 35 -12.42 9.84 -11.75
CA ARG A 35 -12.08 10.90 -10.80
C ARG A 35 -13.20 11.07 -9.78
N SER A 36 -12.85 11.17 -8.51
CA SER A 36 -13.77 11.37 -7.39
C SER A 36 -13.07 12.21 -6.31
N GLY A 37 -13.73 12.37 -5.16
CA GLY A 37 -13.33 13.33 -4.12
C GLY A 37 -13.82 14.73 -4.45
N CYS A 38 -14.03 15.54 -3.42
CA CYS A 38 -14.62 16.87 -3.59
C CYS A 38 -13.71 17.84 -4.37
N SER A 39 -12.39 17.67 -4.27
CA SER A 39 -11.38 18.45 -4.99
C SER A 39 -10.82 17.71 -6.22
N GLY A 40 -11.35 16.53 -6.54
CA GLY A 40 -10.86 15.67 -7.62
C GLY A 40 -9.55 14.94 -7.30
N GLU A 41 -9.27 14.77 -6.00
CA GLU A 41 -8.05 14.19 -5.45
C GLU A 41 -8.02 12.65 -5.46
N LEU A 42 -9.12 11.99 -5.83
CA LEU A 42 -9.20 10.53 -5.88
C LEU A 42 -9.34 10.02 -7.31
N CYS A 43 -8.65 8.91 -7.61
CA CYS A 43 -8.89 8.07 -8.78
C CYS A 43 -9.33 6.69 -8.30
N VAL A 44 -10.63 6.39 -8.42
CA VAL A 44 -11.24 5.19 -7.84
C VAL A 44 -12.15 4.50 -8.83
N ARG A 45 -12.58 3.27 -8.53
CA ARG A 45 -13.58 2.58 -9.34
C ARG A 45 -14.91 3.33 -9.28
N ALA A 46 -15.62 3.37 -10.40
CA ALA A 46 -16.97 3.94 -10.44
C ALA A 46 -17.86 3.23 -9.42
N GLY A 47 -18.57 4.01 -8.60
CA GLY A 47 -19.43 3.49 -7.54
C GLY A 47 -18.75 3.24 -6.19
N SER A 48 -17.45 3.54 -6.03
CA SER A 48 -16.73 3.35 -4.75
C SER A 48 -17.21 4.24 -3.58
N GLY A 49 -18.18 5.15 -3.79
CA GLY A 49 -18.90 5.82 -2.70
C GLY A 49 -18.04 6.61 -1.70
N MET A 50 -16.88 7.11 -2.11
CA MET A 50 -15.98 7.85 -1.22
C MET A 50 -16.33 9.34 -1.20
N ASN A 51 -16.56 9.87 0.00
CA ASN A 51 -16.59 11.30 0.24
C ASN A 51 -15.26 11.73 0.86
N THR A 52 -14.75 12.87 0.41
CA THR A 52 -13.59 13.51 1.01
C THR A 52 -14.02 14.88 1.52
N SER A 53 -13.22 15.47 2.41
CA SER A 53 -13.45 16.85 2.82
C SER A 53 -13.21 17.79 1.64
N CYS A 54 -14.04 18.82 1.47
CA CYS A 54 -13.92 19.81 0.38
C CYS A 54 -12.82 20.84 0.61
N VAL A 55 -11.70 20.41 1.19
CA VAL A 55 -10.50 21.23 1.34
C VAL A 55 -9.73 21.17 0.03
N PHE A 56 -9.42 22.33 -0.52
CA PHE A 56 -8.65 22.43 -1.75
C PHE A 56 -7.19 22.72 -1.41
N GLN A 57 -6.31 21.75 -1.73
CA GLN A 57 -4.86 21.92 -1.65
C GLN A 57 -4.26 22.15 -3.05
N PRO A 58 -3.17 22.93 -3.19
CA PRO A 58 -2.61 23.28 -4.50
C PRO A 58 -2.16 22.06 -5.32
N GLU A 59 -1.74 20.97 -4.69
CA GLU A 59 -1.37 19.71 -5.34
C GLU A 59 -2.52 19.09 -6.15
N TYR A 60 -3.78 19.32 -5.76
CA TYR A 60 -4.93 18.77 -6.48
C TYR A 60 -5.10 19.41 -7.85
N ALA A 61 -4.68 20.67 -8.04
CA ALA A 61 -4.67 21.32 -9.34
C ALA A 61 -3.71 20.62 -10.33
N CYS A 62 -2.60 20.07 -9.83
CA CYS A 62 -1.66 19.28 -10.61
C CYS A 62 -2.27 17.93 -10.98
N LEU A 63 -2.95 17.28 -10.02
CA LEU A 63 -3.65 16.03 -10.28
C LEU A 63 -4.73 16.17 -11.34
N GLN A 64 -5.33 17.33 -11.57
CA GLN A 64 -6.30 17.52 -12.68
C GLN A 64 -5.70 17.30 -14.07
N GLN A 65 -4.37 17.41 -14.21
CA GLN A 65 -3.67 17.18 -15.47
C GLN A 65 -3.28 15.70 -15.67
N ALA A 66 -3.38 14.87 -14.63
CA ALA A 66 -3.10 13.44 -14.73
C ALA A 66 -4.20 12.68 -15.50
N SER A 67 -3.92 11.47 -15.97
CA SER A 67 -4.98 10.53 -16.38
C SER A 67 -5.43 9.71 -15.16
N CYS A 68 -6.70 9.33 -15.06
CA CYS A 68 -7.19 8.42 -14.02
C CYS A 68 -7.52 7.07 -14.65
N GLU A 69 -6.63 6.10 -14.47
CA GLU A 69 -6.62 4.85 -15.24
C GLU A 69 -6.29 3.65 -14.36
N GLU A 70 -6.53 2.45 -14.88
CA GLU A 70 -6.13 1.21 -14.23
C GLU A 70 -4.62 0.98 -14.44
N ASN A 71 -3.88 0.78 -13.36
CA ASN A 71 -2.45 0.48 -13.40
C ASN A 71 -2.19 -1.01 -13.67
N ALA A 72 -0.93 -1.40 -13.81
CA ALA A 72 -0.53 -2.79 -14.08
C ALA A 72 -0.97 -3.80 -12.99
N ASN A 73 -1.30 -3.31 -11.79
CA ASN A 73 -1.78 -4.12 -10.67
C ASN A 73 -3.31 -4.19 -10.59
N GLY A 74 -4.04 -3.67 -11.59
CA GLY A 74 -5.49 -3.68 -11.64
C GLY A 74 -6.19 -2.64 -10.75
N MET A 75 -5.43 -1.68 -10.21
CA MET A 75 -5.95 -0.63 -9.33
C MET A 75 -6.12 0.69 -10.07
N CYS A 76 -7.16 1.46 -9.75
CA CYS A 76 -7.30 2.83 -10.25
C CYS A 76 -6.26 3.73 -9.59
N ALA A 77 -5.49 4.45 -10.41
CA ALA A 77 -4.47 5.37 -9.97
C ALA A 77 -4.32 6.53 -10.96
N PHE A 78 -3.81 7.66 -10.46
CA PHE A 78 -3.42 8.75 -11.34
C PHE A 78 -2.12 8.43 -12.06
N THR A 79 -2.09 8.63 -13.38
CA THR A 79 -0.88 8.56 -14.19
C THR A 79 -0.06 9.81 -13.93
N ILE A 80 0.97 9.68 -13.11
CA ILE A 80 1.88 10.77 -12.76
C ILE A 80 2.95 10.90 -13.85
N THR A 81 2.71 11.81 -14.79
CA THR A 81 3.69 12.18 -15.82
C THR A 81 4.76 13.11 -15.22
N PRO A 82 5.93 13.28 -15.88
CA PRO A 82 6.95 14.23 -15.42
C PRO A 82 6.41 15.66 -15.23
N GLN A 83 5.46 16.07 -16.06
CA GLN A 83 4.82 17.39 -15.96
C GLN A 83 3.92 17.49 -14.71
N VAL A 84 3.14 16.44 -14.43
CA VAL A 84 2.31 16.37 -13.23
C VAL A 84 3.20 16.34 -11.99
N GLN A 85 4.27 15.54 -12.00
CA GLN A 85 5.23 15.47 -10.90
C GLN A 85 5.89 16.82 -10.62
N ALA A 86 6.40 17.51 -11.65
CA ALA A 86 7.00 18.83 -11.48
C ALA A 86 6.01 19.85 -10.89
N CYS A 87 4.73 19.77 -11.28
CA CYS A 87 3.69 20.62 -10.70
C CYS A 87 3.47 20.29 -9.21
N LEU A 88 3.42 19.01 -8.83
CA LEU A 88 3.26 18.59 -7.44
C LEU A 88 4.43 19.07 -6.57
N ASP A 89 5.66 18.95 -7.08
CA ASP A 89 6.88 19.39 -6.39
C ASP A 89 6.89 20.93 -6.18
N GLN A 90 6.32 21.69 -7.12
CA GLN A 90 6.16 23.15 -6.99
C GLN A 90 5.00 23.56 -6.09
N ALA A 91 3.90 22.80 -6.11
CA ALA A 91 2.71 23.06 -5.30
C ALA A 91 2.99 22.84 -3.80
N ASN A 92 4.00 22.04 -3.46
CA ASN A 92 4.46 21.82 -2.10
C ASN A 92 5.89 22.33 -1.88
N PRO A 93 6.10 23.65 -1.69
CA PRO A 93 7.44 24.21 -1.46
C PRO A 93 8.09 23.77 -0.13
N SER A 94 7.40 22.98 0.71
CA SER A 94 7.97 22.38 1.92
C SER A 94 8.67 21.04 1.68
N ALA A 95 8.55 20.44 0.50
CA ALA A 95 9.39 19.32 0.09
C ALA A 95 10.64 19.89 -0.59
N SER A 96 11.72 20.08 0.18
CA SER A 96 13.03 20.42 -0.38
C SER A 96 13.39 19.38 -1.45
N PRO A 97 13.67 19.78 -2.71
CA PRO A 97 14.18 18.84 -3.69
C PRO A 97 15.60 18.46 -3.29
N THR A 98 15.77 17.34 -2.59
CA THR A 98 17.06 16.67 -2.48
C THR A 98 17.36 16.07 -3.85
N ALA A 99 17.81 16.91 -4.77
CA ALA A 99 18.58 16.46 -5.91
C ALA A 99 19.75 15.66 -5.30
N SER A 100 19.75 14.35 -5.51
CA SER A 100 20.89 13.50 -5.20
C SER A 100 21.90 13.67 -6.32
N PRO A 101 23.04 14.36 -6.13
CA PRO A 101 24.13 14.27 -7.10
C PRO A 101 24.77 12.88 -6.96
N SER A 102 24.49 12.02 -7.94
CA SER A 102 25.34 10.87 -8.23
C SER A 102 26.68 11.38 -8.76
N VAL A 103 27.68 11.50 -7.87
CA VAL A 103 29.08 11.59 -8.25
C VAL A 103 29.93 10.75 -7.31
N SER A 104 30.30 9.57 -7.79
CA SER A 104 31.52 8.87 -7.39
C SER A 104 32.70 9.62 -8.01
N PRO A 105 33.68 10.02 -7.20
CA PRO A 105 34.96 9.34 -7.35
C PRO A 105 35.58 8.91 -6.01
N SER A 106 36.13 7.70 -6.04
CA SER A 106 37.12 7.24 -5.06
C SER A 106 38.38 8.10 -5.15
N PRO A 107 38.87 8.59 -4.01
CA PRO A 107 40.28 8.40 -3.73
C PRO A 107 40.50 7.62 -2.44
N SER A 108 41.35 6.60 -2.58
CA SER A 108 42.02 5.88 -1.51
C SER A 108 42.87 6.85 -0.69
N ALA A 109 42.51 7.03 0.57
CA ALA A 109 43.42 7.47 1.61
C ALA A 109 43.15 6.62 2.86
N SER A 110 44.16 5.86 3.24
CA SER A 110 44.24 5.14 4.51
C SER A 110 44.49 6.12 5.65
N PRO A 111 43.70 6.08 6.74
CA PRO A 111 44.14 6.58 8.03
C PRO A 111 44.32 5.43 9.05
N THR A 112 45.54 5.41 9.58
CA THR A 112 46.02 5.01 10.90
C THR A 112 44.96 4.62 11.95
N PRO A 113 45.16 3.53 12.72
CA PRO A 113 44.20 3.06 13.73
C PRO A 113 44.00 4.09 14.84
N ALA A 114 42.81 4.68 14.87
CA ALA A 114 42.32 5.46 16.00
C ALA A 114 41.87 4.51 17.11
N VAL A 115 42.25 4.86 18.34
CA VAL A 115 42.01 4.16 19.59
C VAL A 115 40.56 3.70 19.70
N THR A 116 40.36 2.40 19.90
CA THR A 116 39.06 1.76 20.15
C THR A 116 38.43 2.32 21.43
N PRO A 117 37.35 3.12 21.36
CA PRO A 117 36.46 3.23 22.51
C PRO A 117 35.80 1.87 22.73
N SER A 118 35.74 1.44 23.98
CA SER A 118 34.96 0.27 24.39
C SER A 118 33.53 0.41 23.86
N PRO A 119 32.98 -0.58 23.14
CA PRO A 119 31.65 -0.46 22.56
C PRO A 119 30.64 -0.33 23.69
N THR A 120 30.03 0.84 23.79
CA THR A 120 28.78 0.99 24.52
C THR A 120 27.75 0.27 23.66
N VAL A 121 27.24 -0.86 24.12
CA VAL A 121 26.17 -1.57 23.41
C VAL A 121 24.94 -0.67 23.43
N LEU A 122 24.62 -0.05 22.30
CA LEU A 122 23.38 0.70 22.14
C LEU A 122 22.26 -0.32 21.93
N ILE A 123 21.24 -0.27 22.79
CA ILE A 123 20.05 -1.10 22.65
C ILE A 123 19.31 -0.67 21.38
N GLY A 124 19.15 -1.60 20.43
CA GLY A 124 18.49 -1.34 19.15
C GLY A 124 19.44 -1.02 17.99
N ASP A 125 20.76 -1.00 18.18
CA ASP A 125 21.74 -0.92 17.08
C ASP A 125 21.97 -2.34 16.54
N PHE A 126 21.14 -2.76 15.58
CA PHE A 126 21.17 -4.12 15.05
C PHE A 126 22.19 -4.28 13.92
N ASN A 127 22.52 -3.21 13.20
CA ASN A 127 23.54 -3.24 12.15
C ASN A 127 24.96 -2.95 12.67
N ASN A 128 25.12 -2.61 13.96
CA ASN A 128 26.37 -2.26 14.64
C ASN A 128 27.09 -1.05 14.03
N ASP A 129 26.33 -0.06 13.54
CA ASP A 129 26.88 1.18 12.96
C ASP A 129 27.14 2.28 14.01
N GLY A 130 26.80 2.01 15.28
CA GLY A 130 26.98 2.92 16.41
C GLY A 130 25.85 3.93 16.55
N ARG A 131 24.76 3.79 15.80
CA ARG A 131 23.55 4.62 15.88
C ARG A 131 22.33 3.71 15.97
N VAL A 132 21.22 4.27 16.45
CA VAL A 132 19.91 3.61 16.45
C VAL A 132 19.02 4.47 15.57
N ASN A 133 18.79 4.04 14.33
CA ASN A 133 18.13 4.85 13.31
C ASN A 133 17.17 4.03 12.43
N LEU A 134 16.77 4.59 11.28
CA LEU A 134 15.82 3.96 10.37
C LEU A 134 16.32 2.62 9.79
N LEU A 135 17.64 2.41 9.70
CA LEU A 135 18.24 1.16 9.26
C LEU A 135 17.97 0.03 10.26
N ASP A 136 18.03 0.30 11.56
CA ASP A 136 17.68 -0.67 12.60
C ASP A 136 16.19 -0.99 12.61
N HIS A 137 15.37 0.01 12.30
CA HIS A 137 13.93 -0.16 12.15
C HIS A 137 13.59 -1.09 10.99
N GLU A 138 14.30 -1.03 9.86
CA GLU A 138 14.15 -2.00 8.78
C GLU A 138 14.51 -3.42 9.23
N ILE A 139 15.59 -3.57 10.01
CA ILE A 139 16.02 -4.88 10.55
C ILE A 139 14.94 -5.46 11.46
N LEU A 140 14.39 -4.66 12.39
CA LEU A 140 13.34 -5.14 13.29
C LEU A 140 12.07 -5.53 12.52
N ILE A 141 11.64 -4.72 11.54
CA ILE A 141 10.44 -5.02 10.76
C ILE A 141 10.57 -6.33 9.99
N ASN A 142 11.76 -6.63 9.47
CA ASN A 142 12.02 -7.87 8.74
C ASN A 142 12.02 -9.12 9.64
N SER A 143 12.13 -8.96 10.96
CA SER A 143 12.09 -10.04 11.96
C SER A 143 10.80 -10.07 12.79
N LEU A 144 9.78 -9.26 12.44
CA LEU A 144 8.50 -9.32 13.14
C LEU A 144 7.89 -10.73 13.07
N PHE A 145 7.24 -11.12 14.15
CA PHE A 145 6.62 -12.44 14.35
C PHE A 145 7.60 -13.60 14.55
N GLU A 146 8.91 -13.36 14.57
CA GLU A 146 9.88 -14.37 15.00
C GLU A 146 9.67 -14.71 16.48
N THR A 147 9.84 -16.00 16.81
CA THR A 147 9.78 -16.49 18.19
C THR A 147 10.93 -17.44 18.45
N GLY A 148 11.57 -17.31 19.61
CA GLY A 148 12.72 -18.12 19.97
C GLY A 148 13.50 -17.47 21.10
N ASP A 149 14.50 -18.19 21.58
CA ASP A 149 15.40 -17.66 22.61
C ASP A 149 16.48 -16.81 21.97
N SER A 150 16.81 -15.66 22.59
CA SER A 150 17.93 -14.79 22.19
C SER A 150 17.85 -14.26 20.74
N LEU A 151 16.66 -13.86 20.30
CA LEU A 151 16.51 -13.16 19.03
C LEU A 151 17.17 -11.77 19.13
N GLN A 152 17.95 -11.39 18.12
CA GLN A 152 18.69 -10.13 18.12
C GLN A 152 17.75 -8.91 18.29
N THR A 153 16.56 -9.00 17.70
CA THR A 153 15.54 -7.94 17.65
C THR A 153 14.49 -8.04 18.76
N ASP A 154 14.61 -9.02 19.67
CA ASP A 154 13.80 -9.15 20.88
C ASP A 154 14.41 -8.31 22.01
N LEU A 155 14.00 -7.04 22.05
CA LEU A 155 14.56 -6.03 22.94
C LEU A 155 14.07 -6.18 24.37
N ASN A 156 12.86 -6.71 24.59
CA ASN A 156 12.33 -6.97 25.94
C ASN A 156 12.63 -8.39 26.44
N GLN A 157 13.25 -9.24 25.62
CA GLN A 157 13.64 -10.61 25.91
C GLN A 157 12.45 -11.50 26.31
N ASP A 158 11.28 -11.28 25.71
CA ASP A 158 10.07 -12.06 25.97
C ASP A 158 9.92 -13.30 25.07
N GLY A 159 10.89 -13.52 24.18
CA GLY A 159 10.96 -14.61 23.23
C GLY A 159 10.10 -14.40 21.98
N LYS A 160 9.60 -13.18 21.74
CA LYS A 160 8.73 -12.84 20.61
C LYS A 160 9.09 -11.47 20.06
N VAL A 161 9.51 -11.39 18.80
CA VAL A 161 9.72 -10.11 18.13
C VAL A 161 8.38 -9.54 17.68
N ASN A 162 7.90 -8.50 18.35
CA ASN A 162 6.58 -7.94 18.15
C ASN A 162 6.53 -6.41 18.31
N LEU A 163 5.32 -5.85 18.42
CA LEU A 163 5.10 -4.41 18.53
C LEU A 163 5.72 -3.81 19.81
N LEU A 164 5.93 -4.61 20.86
CA LEU A 164 6.63 -4.17 22.06
C LEU A 164 8.10 -3.87 21.78
N ASP A 165 8.79 -4.71 21.00
CA ASP A 165 10.18 -4.46 20.57
C ASP A 165 10.26 -3.26 19.65
N TYR A 166 9.31 -3.14 18.71
CA TYR A 166 9.19 -1.96 17.87
C TYR A 166 9.09 -0.68 18.71
N HIS A 167 8.24 -0.69 19.74
CA HIS A 167 8.09 0.45 20.62
C HIS A 167 9.39 0.79 21.36
N ILE A 168 10.11 -0.22 21.84
CA ILE A 168 11.42 -0.02 22.51
C ILE A 168 12.44 0.55 21.53
N LEU A 169 12.48 0.08 20.29
CA LEU A 169 13.39 0.63 19.27
C LEU A 169 13.09 2.11 19.02
N VAL A 170 11.83 2.47 18.83
CA VAL A 170 11.40 3.86 18.58
C VAL A 170 11.75 4.78 19.74
N LEU A 171 11.74 4.29 20.99
CA LEU A 171 12.16 5.06 22.17
C LEU A 171 13.67 5.33 22.21
N ASN A 172 14.48 4.53 21.51
CA ASN A 172 15.94 4.65 21.49
C ASN A 172 16.47 5.30 20.21
N LEU A 173 15.61 5.75 19.29
CA LEU A 173 16.04 6.40 18.05
C LEU A 173 16.86 7.66 18.35
N ASN A 174 18.06 7.71 17.78
CA ASN A 174 18.98 8.83 17.91
C ASN A 174 19.59 9.18 16.53
N PRO A 175 18.95 10.09 15.77
CA PRO A 175 19.41 10.49 14.44
C PRO A 175 20.78 11.19 14.45
#